data_AF-A0A9E3Y659-F1
#
_entry.id   AF-A0A9E3Y659-F1
#
_cell.length_a   1.000
_cell.length_b   1.000
_cell.length_c   1.000
_cell.angle_alpha   90.00
_cell.angle_beta   90.00
_cell.angle_gamma   90.00
#
_symmetry.space_group_name_H-M   'P 1'
#
loop_
_entity.id
_entity.type
_entity.pdbx_description
1 polymer ?
#
loop_
_entity_poly.entity_id
_entity_poly.type
_entity_poly.pdbx_seq_one_letter_code
_entity_poly.pdbx_strand_id
1 'polypeptide(L)'
;MLASLTTLASPTLTSVLASGSSRAANFASFDVHPWQWAVFVGFLAVLITADLLLVHRTAHEITFREAAIESAIWIAIGLAFTGVMFWWHGGQAAGEYISGYLIEKSLSIDNVFVWAVIFSYFGVPKKYQFRTLFWGIFGALVLRAIFIFAGVALIESFEWTLAIFGLILLYSAWKIAQHDDAEVHPENNPILKLVNRLIPSTPEYDDQKLFTIKNGKRLATPLLAVLIMVETTDVIFAVDSIPAILAVSHEQFIVFSSNAFAILGLRSLYFLLNGMQDKFR
;
A
#
# COMPACT_ATOMS: atom_id res chain seq x y z
N MET A 1 -50.35 -23.18 -42.06
CA MET A 1 -49.29 -22.21 -42.39
C MET A 1 -49.32 -21.16 -41.29
N LEU A 2 -48.36 -21.21 -40.35
CA LEU A 2 -48.01 -20.21 -39.31
C LEU A 2 -47.38 -20.96 -38.13
N ALA A 3 -46.23 -21.57 -38.40
CA ALA A 3 -45.20 -21.81 -37.41
C ALA A 3 -44.17 -20.67 -37.55
N SER A 4 -43.39 -20.45 -36.51
CA SER A 4 -42.32 -19.44 -36.35
C SER A 4 -42.79 -18.04 -35.94
N LEU A 5 -42.51 -17.68 -34.68
CA LEU A 5 -42.04 -16.35 -34.22
C LEU A 5 -42.02 -16.25 -32.68
N THR A 6 -41.46 -17.22 -31.95
CA THR A 6 -41.21 -17.06 -30.49
C THR A 6 -39.98 -17.86 -30.03
N THR A 7 -38.85 -17.69 -30.69
CA THR A 7 -37.55 -18.13 -30.17
C THR A 7 -36.53 -17.11 -30.65
N LEU A 8 -36.09 -16.20 -29.76
CA LEU A 8 -34.84 -15.44 -29.79
C LEU A 8 -34.85 -14.41 -28.65
N ALA A 9 -35.08 -14.86 -27.41
CA ALA A 9 -34.57 -14.13 -26.25
C ALA A 9 -33.19 -14.70 -25.97
N SER A 10 -32.15 -13.94 -26.30
CA SER A 10 -30.74 -14.33 -26.19
C SER A 10 -30.38 -14.73 -24.75
N PRO A 11 -29.84 -15.94 -24.51
CA PRO A 11 -29.45 -16.41 -23.17
C PRO A 11 -28.21 -15.71 -22.60
N THR A 12 -27.64 -14.73 -23.32
CA THR A 12 -26.36 -14.08 -22.98
C THR A 12 -26.52 -12.98 -21.93
N LEU A 13 -27.60 -12.19 -21.93
CA LEU A 13 -27.79 -11.11 -20.95
C LEU A 13 -28.20 -11.66 -19.57
N THR A 14 -29.07 -12.66 -19.54
CA THR A 14 -29.52 -13.30 -18.30
C THR A 14 -28.43 -14.15 -17.64
N SER A 15 -27.54 -14.77 -18.43
CA SER A 15 -26.39 -15.51 -17.88
C SER A 15 -25.27 -14.61 -17.37
N VAL A 16 -25.04 -13.45 -18.00
CA VAL A 16 -24.09 -12.43 -17.53
C VAL A 16 -24.59 -11.72 -16.26
N LEU A 17 -25.90 -11.48 -16.14
CA LEU A 17 -26.49 -10.95 -14.91
C LEU A 17 -26.55 -11.99 -13.78
N ALA A 18 -26.80 -13.27 -14.11
CA ALA A 18 -26.77 -14.36 -13.13
C ALA A 18 -25.34 -14.65 -12.62
N SER A 19 -24.31 -14.51 -13.47
CA SER A 19 -22.91 -14.68 -13.05
C SER A 19 -22.38 -13.52 -12.18
N GLY A 20 -22.99 -12.32 -12.29
CA GLY A 20 -22.74 -11.23 -11.35
C GLY A 20 -23.28 -11.53 -9.94
N SER A 21 -24.48 -12.12 -9.86
CA SER A 21 -25.12 -12.46 -8.57
C SER A 21 -24.45 -13.63 -7.83
N SER A 22 -23.84 -14.59 -8.55
CA SER A 22 -23.13 -15.72 -7.93
C SER A 22 -21.74 -15.35 -7.41
N ARG A 23 -21.15 -14.24 -7.85
CA ARG A 23 -19.81 -13.81 -7.40
C ARG A 23 -19.82 -13.28 -5.96
N ALA A 24 -20.87 -12.55 -5.59
CA ALA A 24 -21.09 -12.09 -4.20
C ALA A 24 -21.35 -13.25 -3.22
N ALA A 25 -21.83 -14.41 -3.72
CA ALA A 25 -22.10 -15.59 -2.89
C ALA A 25 -20.86 -16.44 -2.55
N ASN A 26 -19.65 -16.03 -2.98
CA ASN A 26 -18.41 -16.81 -2.85
C ASN A 26 -17.31 -16.14 -2.02
N PHE A 27 -17.58 -15.04 -1.31
CA PHE A 27 -16.62 -14.46 -0.35
C PHE A 27 -16.91 -14.88 1.08
N ALA A 28 -15.86 -15.00 1.89
CA ALA A 28 -15.95 -15.20 3.32
C ALA A 28 -16.66 -13.98 3.92
N SER A 29 -17.66 -14.26 4.76
CA SER A 29 -18.37 -13.23 5.51
C SER A 29 -18.43 -13.66 6.97
N PHE A 30 -17.96 -12.79 7.85
CA PHE A 30 -17.97 -13.00 9.29
C PHE A 30 -17.90 -11.65 9.99
N ASP A 31 -18.50 -11.58 11.18
CA ASP A 31 -18.45 -10.38 12.00
C ASP A 31 -17.24 -10.43 12.95
N VAL A 32 -16.33 -9.48 12.77
CA VAL A 32 -15.19 -9.32 13.68
C VAL A 32 -15.57 -8.36 14.80
N HIS A 33 -15.59 -8.87 16.03
CA HIS A 33 -15.89 -8.06 17.21
C HIS A 33 -14.81 -6.98 17.44
N PRO A 34 -15.18 -5.80 17.99
CA PRO A 34 -14.22 -4.71 18.24
C PRO A 34 -13.01 -5.08 19.10
N TRP A 35 -13.14 -6.06 20.00
CA TRP A 35 -12.02 -6.53 20.81
C TRP A 35 -10.99 -7.32 19.98
N GLN A 36 -11.41 -8.03 18.93
CA GLN A 36 -10.51 -8.76 18.01
C GLN A 36 -9.71 -7.76 17.18
N TRP A 37 -10.36 -6.68 16.73
CA TRP A 37 -9.68 -5.53 16.14
C TRP A 37 -8.66 -4.92 17.09
N ALA A 38 -9.02 -4.69 18.35
CA ALA A 38 -8.10 -4.15 19.35
C ALA A 38 -6.89 -5.07 19.59
N VAL A 39 -7.11 -6.40 19.66
CA VAL A 39 -6.04 -7.39 19.77
C VAL A 39 -5.14 -7.35 18.53
N PHE A 40 -5.71 -7.29 17.33
CA PHE A 40 -4.96 -7.25 16.08
C PHE A 40 -4.13 -5.97 15.95
N VAL A 41 -4.73 -4.79 16.16
CA VAL A 41 -4.03 -3.51 16.16
C VAL A 41 -2.96 -3.46 17.25
N GLY A 42 -3.25 -3.99 18.44
CA GLY A 42 -2.28 -4.15 19.51
C GLY A 42 -1.10 -5.03 19.10
N PHE A 43 -1.37 -6.14 18.41
CA PHE A 43 -0.33 -7.01 17.86
C PHE A 43 0.53 -6.29 16.80
N LEU A 44 -0.07 -5.56 15.86
CA LEU A 44 0.67 -4.74 14.89
C LEU A 44 1.54 -3.68 15.59
N ALA A 45 0.99 -3.00 16.60
CA ALA A 45 1.73 -2.01 17.38
C ALA A 45 2.92 -2.64 18.11
N VAL A 46 2.76 -3.86 18.65
CA VAL A 46 3.86 -4.63 19.25
C VAL A 46 4.90 -4.98 18.22
N LEU A 47 4.52 -5.45 17.02
CA LEU A 47 5.47 -5.76 15.94
C LEU A 47 6.27 -4.53 15.50
N ILE A 48 5.59 -3.39 15.28
CA ILE A 48 6.24 -2.11 14.93
C ILE A 48 7.18 -1.66 16.06
N THR A 49 6.74 -1.76 17.30
CA THR A 49 7.55 -1.35 18.47
C THR A 49 8.75 -2.27 18.65
N ALA A 50 8.59 -3.58 18.46
CA ALA A 50 9.67 -4.56 18.51
C ALA A 50 10.72 -4.26 17.43
N ASP A 51 10.28 -3.98 16.21
CA ASP A 51 11.14 -3.60 15.09
C ASP A 51 11.95 -2.31 15.38
N LEU A 52 11.33 -1.32 16.03
CA LEU A 52 12.02 -0.10 16.47
C LEU A 52 13.02 -0.34 17.60
N LEU A 53 12.61 -1.07 18.64
CA LEU A 53 13.37 -1.19 19.89
C LEU A 53 14.46 -2.26 19.85
N LEU A 54 14.19 -3.38 19.18
CA LEU A 54 15.11 -4.53 19.13
C LEU A 54 16.11 -4.41 18.00
N VAL A 55 15.69 -3.88 16.84
CA VAL A 55 16.51 -3.94 15.62
C VAL A 55 17.23 -2.62 15.38
N HIS A 56 16.56 -1.47 15.53
CA HIS A 56 17.08 -0.19 15.04
C HIS A 56 17.28 0.89 16.12
N ARG A 57 17.69 0.47 17.31
CA ARG A 57 17.91 1.38 18.45
C ARG A 57 19.00 2.44 18.18
N THR A 58 19.89 2.19 17.21
CA THR A 58 20.97 3.10 16.79
C THR A 58 20.99 3.23 15.27
N ALA A 59 21.15 4.46 14.77
CA ALA A 59 21.26 4.70 13.32
C ALA A 59 22.57 4.12 12.77
N HIS A 60 22.48 3.01 12.03
CA HIS A 60 23.57 2.46 11.22
C HIS A 60 23.08 2.20 9.79
N GLU A 61 24.02 1.96 8.88
CA GLU A 61 23.68 1.51 7.53
C GLU A 61 23.29 0.04 7.58
N ILE A 62 22.10 -0.29 7.06
CA ILE A 62 21.57 -1.66 7.05
C ILE A 62 22.34 -2.47 6.01
N THR A 63 22.91 -3.59 6.43
CA THR A 63 23.65 -4.47 5.51
C THR A 63 22.69 -5.30 4.65
N PHE A 64 23.14 -5.73 3.47
CA PHE A 64 22.32 -6.58 2.59
C PHE A 64 21.82 -7.86 3.28
N ARG A 65 22.68 -8.52 4.07
CA ARG A 65 22.32 -9.76 4.79
C ARG A 65 21.26 -9.51 5.86
N GLU A 66 21.39 -8.42 6.60
CA GLU A 66 20.43 -8.00 7.62
C GLU A 66 19.07 -7.68 6.99
N ALA A 67 19.06 -6.87 5.93
CA ALA A 67 17.84 -6.58 5.16
C ALA A 67 17.17 -7.84 4.60
N ALA A 68 17.95 -8.83 4.16
CA ALA A 68 17.44 -10.11 3.67
C ALA A 68 16.77 -10.93 4.77
N ILE A 69 17.39 -11.01 5.94
CA ILE A 69 16.84 -11.73 7.10
C ILE A 69 15.58 -11.04 7.60
N GLU A 70 15.60 -9.71 7.76
CA GLU A 70 14.41 -8.95 8.16
C GLU A 70 13.27 -9.13 7.17
N SER A 71 13.54 -9.03 5.87
CA SER A 71 12.54 -9.23 4.82
C SER A 71 11.94 -10.63 4.89
N ALA A 72 12.77 -11.66 5.07
CA ALA A 72 12.32 -13.04 5.21
C ALA A 72 11.44 -13.24 6.46
N ILE A 73 11.79 -12.63 7.59
CA ILE A 73 11.00 -12.68 8.83
C ILE A 73 9.63 -12.02 8.61
N TRP A 74 9.59 -10.82 8.05
CA TRP A 74 8.33 -10.12 7.78
C TRP A 74 7.43 -10.88 6.80
N ILE A 75 8.02 -11.46 5.76
CA ILE A 75 7.28 -12.31 4.82
C ILE A 75 6.75 -13.56 5.53
N ALA A 76 7.56 -14.21 6.36
CA ALA A 76 7.16 -15.38 7.11
C ALA A 76 6.01 -15.09 8.08
N ILE A 77 6.03 -13.93 8.77
CA ILE A 77 4.93 -13.49 9.65
C ILE A 77 3.64 -13.31 8.85
N GLY A 78 3.70 -12.60 7.72
CA GLY A 78 2.54 -12.40 6.84
C GLY A 78 1.97 -13.73 6.31
N LEU A 79 2.84 -14.66 5.88
CA LEU A 79 2.43 -15.99 5.44
C LEU A 79 1.85 -16.82 6.59
N ALA A 80 2.46 -16.79 7.77
CA ALA A 80 2.00 -17.55 8.95
C ALA A 80 0.59 -17.13 9.39
N PHE A 81 0.23 -15.86 9.21
CA PHE A 81 -1.12 -15.38 9.51
C PHE A 81 -2.20 -16.03 8.62
N THR A 82 -1.85 -16.58 7.45
CA THR A 82 -2.75 -17.44 6.67
C THR A 82 -3.22 -18.65 7.48
N GLY A 83 -2.33 -19.24 8.28
CA GLY A 83 -2.67 -20.36 9.17
C GLY A 83 -3.60 -19.92 10.29
N VAL A 84 -3.44 -18.70 10.81
CA VAL A 84 -4.35 -18.11 11.80
C VAL A 84 -5.74 -17.94 11.21
N MET A 85 -5.83 -17.38 9.99
CA MET A 85 -7.11 -17.23 9.28
C MET A 85 -7.77 -18.57 8.96
N PHE A 86 -6.98 -19.57 8.57
CA PHE A 86 -7.48 -20.92 8.30
C PHE A 86 -8.09 -21.56 9.56
N TRP A 87 -7.39 -21.44 10.69
CA TRP A 87 -7.88 -22.00 11.94
C TRP A 87 -9.11 -21.25 12.48
N TRP A 88 -9.15 -19.93 12.32
CA TRP A 88 -10.20 -19.10 12.89
C TRP A 88 -11.49 -19.07 12.03
N HIS A 89 -11.35 -18.84 10.72
CA HIS A 89 -12.47 -18.62 9.80
C HIS A 89 -12.53 -19.62 8.63
N GLY A 90 -11.62 -20.60 8.58
CA GLY A 90 -11.64 -21.68 7.60
C GLY A 90 -10.91 -21.37 6.29
N GLY A 91 -11.00 -22.32 5.36
CA GLY A 91 -10.21 -22.32 4.10
C GLY A 91 -10.51 -21.14 3.17
N GLN A 92 -11.76 -20.68 3.13
CA GLN A 92 -12.17 -19.57 2.27
C GLN A 92 -11.53 -18.25 2.71
N ALA A 93 -11.66 -17.91 4.00
CA ALA A 93 -11.03 -16.72 4.59
C ALA A 93 -9.50 -16.76 4.48
N ALA A 94 -8.88 -17.93 4.68
CA ALA A 94 -7.46 -18.10 4.49
C ALA A 94 -7.03 -17.88 3.03
N GLY A 95 -7.81 -18.40 2.08
CA GLY A 95 -7.60 -18.25 0.64
C GLY A 95 -7.69 -16.79 0.18
N GLU A 96 -8.67 -16.06 0.71
CA GLU A 96 -8.83 -14.63 0.47
C GLU A 96 -7.70 -13.81 1.09
N TYR A 97 -7.33 -14.11 2.34
CA TYR A 97 -6.21 -13.47 3.01
C TYR A 97 -4.89 -13.66 2.26
N ILE A 98 -4.53 -14.90 1.87
CA ILE A 98 -3.24 -15.13 1.20
C ILE A 98 -3.23 -14.51 -0.21
N SER A 99 -4.35 -14.60 -0.94
CA SER A 99 -4.49 -13.97 -2.25
C SER A 99 -4.33 -12.46 -2.12
N GLY A 100 -5.02 -11.86 -1.15
CA GLY A 100 -4.94 -10.44 -0.86
C GLY A 100 -3.54 -9.99 -0.41
N TYR A 101 -2.90 -10.77 0.47
CA TYR A 101 -1.55 -10.49 0.94
C TYR A 101 -0.55 -10.52 -0.20
N LEU A 102 -0.64 -11.50 -1.11
CA LEU A 102 0.27 -11.60 -2.25
C LEU A 102 0.07 -10.48 -3.27
N ILE A 103 -1.19 -10.08 -3.54
CA ILE A 103 -1.50 -8.94 -4.41
C ILE A 103 -0.90 -7.67 -3.81
N GLU A 104 -1.21 -7.40 -2.54
CA GLU A 104 -0.74 -6.20 -1.85
C GLU A 104 0.79 -6.20 -1.73
N LYS A 105 1.41 -7.34 -1.44
CA LYS A 105 2.87 -7.46 -1.36
C LYS A 105 3.52 -7.17 -2.70
N SER A 106 2.94 -7.67 -3.80
CA SER A 106 3.46 -7.45 -5.15
C SER A 106 3.35 -5.98 -5.56
N LEU A 107 2.18 -5.36 -5.37
CA LEU A 107 1.97 -3.93 -5.67
C LEU A 107 2.85 -3.04 -4.79
N SER A 108 3.08 -3.43 -3.54
CA SER A 108 3.94 -2.68 -2.63
C SER A 108 5.43 -2.71 -3.01
N ILE A 109 5.88 -3.67 -3.84
CA ILE A 109 7.24 -3.66 -4.39
C ILE A 109 7.43 -2.46 -5.33
N ASP A 110 6.40 -2.10 -6.10
CA ASP A 110 6.44 -0.92 -6.97
C ASP A 110 6.61 0.37 -6.15
N ASN A 111 5.97 0.44 -4.97
CA ASN A 111 6.13 1.55 -4.02
C ASN A 111 7.60 1.71 -3.59
N VAL A 112 8.27 0.59 -3.31
CA VAL A 112 9.67 0.57 -2.90
C VAL A 112 10.60 1.12 -3.99
N PHE A 113 10.34 0.81 -5.26
CA PHE A 113 11.09 1.39 -6.38
C PHE A 113 10.89 2.90 -6.48
N VAL A 114 9.66 3.39 -6.32
CA VAL A 114 9.41 4.84 -6.33
C VAL A 114 10.07 5.53 -5.13
N TRP A 115 10.11 4.90 -3.96
CA TRP A 115 10.88 5.42 -2.83
C TRP A 115 12.36 5.59 -3.18
N ALA A 116 12.97 4.62 -3.86
CA ALA A 116 14.36 4.73 -4.30
C ALA A 116 14.58 5.91 -5.26
N VAL A 117 13.67 6.14 -6.21
CA VAL A 117 13.71 7.29 -7.12
C VAL A 117 13.59 8.60 -6.35
N ILE A 118 12.62 8.71 -5.43
CA ILE A 118 12.43 9.89 -4.59
C ILE A 118 13.69 10.17 -3.75
N PHE A 119 14.24 9.18 -3.05
CA PHE A 119 15.44 9.38 -2.23
C PHE A 119 16.66 9.76 -3.05
N SER A 120 16.83 9.16 -4.24
CA SER A 120 17.89 9.51 -5.18
C SER A 120 17.75 10.96 -5.66
N TYR A 121 16.54 11.37 -6.05
CA TYR A 121 16.25 12.73 -6.53
C TYR A 121 16.55 13.79 -5.48
N PHE A 122 16.16 13.57 -4.22
CA PHE A 122 16.43 14.51 -3.12
C PHE A 122 17.83 14.37 -2.51
N GLY A 123 18.65 13.43 -3.00
CA GLY A 123 19.99 13.17 -2.47
C GLY A 123 19.98 12.79 -0.98
N VAL A 124 18.97 12.04 -0.54
CA VAL A 124 18.79 11.72 0.88
C VAL A 124 19.87 10.75 1.35
N PRO A 125 20.71 11.12 2.35
CA PRO A 125 21.73 10.23 2.90
C PRO A 125 21.13 8.92 3.43
N LYS A 126 21.78 7.78 3.15
CA LYS A 126 21.29 6.42 3.53
C LYS A 126 20.90 6.32 5.02
N LYS A 127 21.69 6.93 5.92
CA LYS A 127 21.41 6.99 7.37
C LYS A 127 20.08 7.67 7.76
N TYR A 128 19.51 8.51 6.91
CA TYR A 128 18.25 9.22 7.18
C TYR A 128 17.05 8.59 6.48
N GLN A 129 17.26 7.78 5.44
CA GLN A 129 16.20 7.07 4.72
C GLN A 129 15.38 6.19 5.66
N PHE A 130 16.05 5.53 6.62
CA PHE A 130 15.40 4.70 7.64
C PHE A 130 14.23 5.42 8.34
N ARG A 131 14.48 6.62 8.86
CA ARG A 131 13.49 7.36 9.64
C ARG A 131 12.35 7.85 8.76
N THR A 132 12.66 8.28 7.54
CA THR A 132 11.63 8.70 6.59
C THR A 132 10.74 7.52 6.20
N LEU A 133 11.32 6.34 5.94
CA LEU A 133 10.58 5.11 5.66
C LEU A 133 9.73 4.66 6.84
N PHE A 134 10.22 4.81 8.07
CA PHE A 134 9.45 4.49 9.27
C PHE A 134 8.18 5.34 9.37
N TRP A 135 8.30 6.66 9.25
CA TRP A 135 7.14 7.54 9.23
C TRP A 135 6.25 7.28 8.02
N GLY A 136 6.86 6.96 6.88
CA GLY A 136 6.23 6.56 5.63
C GLY A 136 5.30 5.34 5.79
N ILE A 137 5.79 4.29 6.44
CA ILE A 137 5.02 3.07 6.68
C ILE A 137 3.86 3.32 7.66
N PHE A 138 4.11 4.11 8.70
CA PHE A 138 3.05 4.47 9.64
C PHE A 138 1.94 5.29 8.97
N GLY A 139 2.31 6.30 8.17
CA GLY A 139 1.35 7.11 7.42
C GLY A 139 0.60 6.29 6.37
N ALA A 140 1.31 5.48 5.59
CA ALA A 140 0.72 4.54 4.63
C ALA A 140 -0.31 3.61 5.29
N LEU A 141 0.02 3.01 6.45
CA LEU A 141 -0.91 2.12 7.15
C LEU A 141 -2.19 2.84 7.58
N VAL A 142 -2.09 4.08 8.07
CA VAL A 142 -3.24 4.90 8.46
C VAL A 142 -4.07 5.31 7.24
N LEU A 143 -3.42 5.80 6.18
CA LEU A 143 -4.10 6.21 4.95
C LEU A 143 -4.80 5.03 4.28
N ARG A 144 -4.14 3.87 4.25
CA ARG A 144 -4.75 2.64 3.73
C ARG A 144 -5.91 2.15 4.59
N ALA A 145 -5.82 2.22 5.91
CA ALA A 145 -6.99 1.95 6.75
C ALA A 145 -8.18 2.81 6.32
N ILE A 146 -7.96 4.12 6.16
CA ILE A 146 -8.99 5.07 5.71
C ILE A 146 -9.54 4.67 4.34
N PHE A 147 -8.69 4.41 3.36
CA PHE A 147 -9.14 4.02 2.00
C PHE A 147 -9.84 2.68 1.95
N ILE A 148 -9.41 1.70 2.75
CA ILE A 148 -10.04 0.37 2.82
C ILE A 148 -11.46 0.51 3.39
N PHE A 149 -11.61 1.14 4.55
CA PHE A 149 -12.93 1.31 5.16
C PHE A 149 -13.85 2.16 4.28
N ALA A 150 -13.33 3.24 3.68
CA ALA A 150 -14.09 4.05 2.74
C ALA A 150 -14.46 3.28 1.47
N GLY A 151 -13.53 2.47 0.94
CA GLY A 151 -13.71 1.67 -0.28
C GLY A 151 -14.74 0.57 -0.09
N VAL A 152 -14.69 -0.16 1.02
CA VAL A 152 -15.71 -1.17 1.37
C VAL A 152 -17.09 -0.52 1.51
N ALA A 153 -17.19 0.57 2.27
CA ALA A 153 -18.44 1.30 2.43
C ALA A 153 -19.01 1.80 1.07
N LEU A 154 -18.15 2.20 0.14
CA LEU A 154 -18.55 2.63 -1.20
C LEU A 154 -19.08 1.48 -2.06
N ILE A 155 -18.44 0.30 -2.00
CA ILE A 155 -18.89 -0.89 -2.72
C ILE A 155 -20.23 -1.39 -2.17
N GLU A 156 -20.39 -1.42 -0.85
CA GLU A 156 -21.66 -1.80 -0.21
C GLU A 156 -22.80 -0.83 -0.57
N SER A 157 -22.48 0.44 -0.78
CA SER A 157 -23.46 1.47 -1.15
C SER A 157 -23.80 1.48 -2.65
N PHE A 158 -22.88 1.05 -3.52
CA PHE A 158 -23.05 1.14 -4.97
C PHE A 158 -22.44 -0.07 -5.71
N GLU A 159 -23.30 -0.90 -6.31
CA GLU A 159 -22.89 -2.13 -7.01
C GLU A 159 -21.94 -1.91 -8.19
N TRP A 160 -22.00 -0.75 -8.85
CA TRP A 160 -21.18 -0.41 -10.02
C TRP A 160 -19.81 0.17 -9.64
N THR A 161 -19.50 0.36 -8.35
CA THR A 161 -18.23 0.94 -7.86
C THR A 161 -17.01 0.22 -8.40
N LEU A 162 -16.98 -1.11 -8.32
CA LEU A 162 -15.86 -1.91 -8.85
C LEU A 162 -15.69 -1.73 -10.36
N ALA A 163 -16.79 -1.56 -11.11
CA ALA A 163 -16.72 -1.30 -12.55
C ALA A 163 -16.12 0.08 -12.86
N ILE A 164 -16.44 1.11 -12.07
CA ILE A 164 -15.82 2.44 -12.18
C ILE A 164 -14.32 2.34 -11.93
N PHE A 165 -13.92 1.71 -10.82
CA PHE A 165 -12.52 1.55 -10.50
C PHE A 165 -11.79 0.78 -11.61
N GLY A 166 -12.36 -0.30 -12.12
CA GLY A 166 -11.82 -1.02 -13.26
C GLY A 166 -11.62 -0.14 -14.50
N LEU A 167 -12.58 0.75 -14.82
CA LEU A 167 -12.43 1.71 -15.91
C LEU A 167 -11.33 2.73 -15.66
N ILE A 168 -11.18 3.21 -14.42
CA ILE A 168 -10.08 4.10 -14.03
C ILE A 168 -8.74 3.40 -14.23
N LEU A 169 -8.60 2.13 -13.83
CA LEU A 169 -7.37 1.37 -14.03
C LEU A 169 -7.04 1.15 -15.51
N LEU A 170 -8.04 0.82 -16.33
CA LEU A 170 -7.86 0.68 -17.77
C LEU A 170 -7.41 2.00 -18.40
N TYR A 171 -8.01 3.13 -17.96
CA TYR A 171 -7.61 4.45 -18.41
C TYR A 171 -6.16 4.78 -18.00
N SER A 172 -5.78 4.52 -16.73
CA SER A 172 -4.42 4.71 -16.24
C SER A 172 -3.42 3.88 -17.02
N ALA A 173 -3.68 2.59 -17.22
CA ALA A 173 -2.83 1.70 -18.01
C ALA A 173 -2.69 2.18 -19.46
N TRP A 174 -3.79 2.59 -20.11
CA TRP A 174 -3.80 3.13 -21.47
C TRP A 174 -3.02 4.44 -21.58
N LYS A 175 -3.12 5.31 -20.57
CA LYS A 175 -2.38 6.57 -20.52
C LYS A 175 -0.88 6.35 -20.36
N ILE A 176 -0.48 5.42 -19.48
CA ILE A 176 0.93 5.04 -19.29
C ILE A 176 1.49 4.43 -20.58
N ALA A 177 0.73 3.55 -21.24
CA ALA A 177 1.15 2.91 -22.50
C ALA A 177 1.35 3.89 -23.68
N GLN A 178 0.88 5.13 -23.58
CA GLN A 178 1.04 6.16 -24.62
C GLN A 178 2.11 7.21 -24.30
N HIS A 179 2.69 7.21 -23.10
CA HIS A 179 3.74 8.16 -22.75
C HIS A 179 5.12 7.52 -22.97
N ASP A 180 5.77 7.89 -24.07
CA ASP A 180 7.21 7.72 -24.26
C ASP A 180 7.93 8.93 -23.65
N ASP A 181 8.77 8.67 -22.65
CA ASP A 181 9.85 9.51 -22.12
C ASP A 181 9.56 11.02 -22.01
N ALA A 182 8.83 11.42 -20.97
CA ALA A 182 8.91 12.78 -20.44
C ALA A 182 9.91 12.81 -19.28
N GLU A 183 11.01 13.55 -19.44
CA GLU A 183 11.88 13.92 -18.32
C GLU A 183 11.02 14.59 -17.23
N VAL A 184 10.75 13.85 -16.15
CA VAL A 184 9.99 14.36 -15.02
C VAL A 184 10.87 15.39 -14.31
N HIS A 185 10.70 16.68 -14.62
CA HIS A 185 11.36 17.79 -13.94
C HIS A 185 10.59 18.14 -12.64
N PRO A 186 11.00 17.67 -11.46
CA PRO A 186 10.19 17.75 -10.25
C PRO A 186 10.29 19.11 -9.54
N GLU A 187 11.17 20.01 -10.00
CA GLU A 187 11.17 21.43 -9.61
C GLU A 187 9.84 22.12 -9.96
N ASN A 188 9.10 21.54 -10.91
CA ASN A 188 7.75 21.93 -11.27
C ASN A 188 6.64 21.13 -10.57
N ASN A 189 6.97 20.20 -9.67
CA ASN A 189 5.98 19.38 -8.99
C ASN A 189 5.04 20.29 -8.15
N PRO A 190 3.74 20.32 -8.48
CA PRO A 190 2.78 21.19 -7.80
C PRO A 190 2.69 20.90 -6.31
N ILE A 191 2.94 19.65 -5.89
CA ILE A 191 2.93 19.25 -4.47
C ILE A 191 4.09 19.94 -3.74
N LEU A 192 5.30 19.92 -4.29
CA LEU A 192 6.47 20.57 -3.69
C LEU A 192 6.34 22.10 -3.66
N LYS A 193 5.77 22.69 -4.72
CA LYS A 193 5.46 24.13 -4.74
C LYS A 193 4.43 24.50 -3.67
N LEU A 194 3.41 23.67 -3.47
CA LEU A 194 2.39 23.88 -2.45
C LEU A 194 2.99 23.75 -1.04
N VAL A 195 3.79 22.71 -0.78
CA VAL A 195 4.46 22.51 0.51
C VAL A 195 5.40 23.69 0.82
N ASN A 196 6.25 24.10 -0.11
CA ASN A 196 7.15 25.23 0.09
C ASN A 196 6.42 26.59 0.24
N ARG A 197 5.20 26.70 -0.29
CA ARG A 197 4.36 27.90 -0.13
C ARG A 197 3.65 27.93 1.22
N LEU A 198 3.24 26.77 1.74
CA LEU A 198 2.45 26.67 2.98
C LEU A 198 3.31 26.52 4.23
N ILE A 199 4.48 25.87 4.12
CA ILE A 199 5.34 25.54 5.25
C ILE A 199 6.69 26.23 5.06
N PRO A 200 7.11 27.13 5.97
CA PRO A 200 8.46 27.69 5.95
C PRO A 200 9.50 26.57 5.95
N SER A 201 10.35 26.51 4.93
CA SER A 201 11.31 25.42 4.73
C SER A 201 12.76 25.90 4.69
N THR A 202 13.69 24.97 4.95
CA THR A 202 15.14 25.18 4.78
C THR A 202 15.68 24.16 3.77
N PRO A 203 16.63 24.55 2.90
CA PRO A 203 17.27 23.61 1.97
C PRO A 203 18.26 22.67 2.67
N GLU A 204 18.70 23.02 3.88
CA GLU A 204 19.67 22.24 4.65
C GLU A 204 19.03 21.09 5.45
N TYR A 205 19.68 19.94 5.42
CA TYR A 205 19.40 18.81 6.31
C TYR A 205 19.90 19.11 7.74
N ASP A 206 19.05 18.90 8.75
CA ASP A 206 19.40 18.94 10.19
C ASP A 206 19.23 17.53 10.77
N ASP A 207 20.28 16.72 10.59
CA ASP A 207 20.30 15.30 10.90
C ASP A 207 19.05 14.56 10.38
N GLN A 208 18.37 13.86 11.29
CA GLN A 208 17.20 13.05 11.05
C GLN A 208 15.89 13.78 11.43
N LYS A 209 15.94 15.10 11.62
CA LYS A 209 14.77 15.87 12.06
C LYS A 209 13.91 16.27 10.85
N LEU A 210 12.59 16.12 10.98
CA LEU A 210 11.61 16.64 9.99
C LEU A 210 11.40 18.15 10.12
N PHE A 211 11.66 18.70 11.31
CA PHE A 211 11.59 20.12 11.60
C PHE A 211 12.84 20.56 12.33
N THR A 212 13.34 21.74 11.98
CA THR A 212 14.44 22.40 12.67
C THR A 212 14.01 23.77 13.17
N ILE A 213 14.76 24.33 14.12
CA ILE A 213 14.55 25.70 14.61
C ILE A 213 15.77 26.51 14.19
N LYS A 214 15.58 27.46 13.26
CA LYS A 214 16.61 28.43 12.88
C LYS A 214 16.08 29.84 13.15
N ASN A 215 16.88 30.67 13.81
CA ASN A 215 16.54 32.06 14.14
C ASN A 215 15.16 32.20 14.84
N GLY A 216 14.85 31.30 15.78
CA GLY A 216 13.60 31.29 16.53
C GLY A 216 12.35 30.87 15.75
N LYS A 217 12.48 30.49 14.47
CA LYS A 217 11.37 30.00 13.63
C LYS A 217 11.50 28.51 13.38
N ARG A 218 10.38 27.78 13.50
CA ARG A 218 10.30 26.36 13.14
C ARG A 218 10.21 26.25 11.62
N LEU A 219 11.19 25.57 11.02
CA LEU A 219 11.28 25.35 9.58
C LEU A 219 11.17 23.85 9.29
N ALA A 220 10.50 23.49 8.19
CA ALA A 220 10.53 22.15 7.64
C ALA A 220 11.89 21.86 6.99
N THR A 221 12.43 20.68 7.26
CA THR A 221 13.64 20.19 6.58
C THR A 221 13.27 19.51 5.26
N PRO A 222 14.24 19.24 4.36
CA PRO A 222 13.98 18.49 3.13
C PRO A 222 13.40 17.09 3.40
N LEU A 223 13.69 16.47 4.54
CA LEU A 223 13.12 15.16 4.92
C LEU A 223 11.60 15.19 5.06
N LEU A 224 11.01 16.32 5.46
CA LEU A 224 9.54 16.45 5.50
C LEU A 224 8.95 16.46 4.08
N ALA A 225 9.59 17.17 3.15
CA ALA A 225 9.16 17.18 1.75
C ALA A 225 9.26 15.79 1.12
N VAL A 226 10.34 15.06 1.42
CA VAL A 226 10.52 13.66 1.01
C VAL A 226 9.43 12.77 1.60
N LEU A 227 9.12 12.91 2.90
CA LEU A 227 8.06 12.15 3.55
C LEU A 227 6.70 12.43 2.88
N ILE A 228 6.37 13.70 2.65
CA ILE A 228 5.11 14.08 1.97
C ILE A 228 5.04 13.46 0.57
N MET A 229 6.14 13.46 -0.18
CA MET A 229 6.20 12.83 -1.50
C MET A 229 5.96 11.32 -1.41
N VAL A 230 6.61 10.64 -0.46
CA VAL A 230 6.41 9.20 -0.20
C VAL A 230 4.94 8.89 0.12
N GLU A 231 4.33 9.63 1.05
CA GLU A 231 2.92 9.47 1.43
C GLU A 231 1.98 9.76 0.25
N THR A 232 2.24 10.82 -0.52
CA THR A 232 1.40 11.17 -1.67
C THR A 232 1.49 10.10 -2.75
N THR A 233 2.67 9.54 -2.98
CA THR A 233 2.83 8.41 -3.88
C THR A 233 2.09 7.17 -3.37
N ASP A 234 2.11 6.90 -2.06
CA ASP A 234 1.35 5.77 -1.50
C ASP A 234 -0.17 5.95 -1.71
N VAL A 235 -0.69 7.16 -1.55
CA VAL A 235 -2.09 7.50 -1.89
C VAL A 235 -2.40 7.23 -3.36
N ILE A 236 -1.48 7.59 -4.26
CA ILE A 236 -1.65 7.32 -5.70
C ILE A 236 -1.68 5.81 -5.93
N PHE A 237 -0.80 5.03 -5.31
CA PHE A 237 -0.79 3.57 -5.44
C PHE A 237 -2.01 2.90 -4.81
N ALA A 238 -2.60 3.48 -3.76
CA ALA A 238 -3.84 2.98 -3.18
C ALA A 238 -5.01 3.02 -4.18
N VAL A 239 -4.96 3.91 -5.19
CA VAL A 239 -5.97 3.93 -6.27
C VAL A 239 -5.99 2.62 -7.06
N ASP A 240 -4.84 1.97 -7.21
CA ASP A 240 -4.70 0.71 -7.94
C ASP A 240 -4.84 -0.50 -7.02
N SER A 241 -4.31 -0.40 -5.80
CA SER A 241 -4.31 -1.53 -4.87
C SER A 241 -5.67 -1.79 -4.25
N ILE A 242 -6.44 -0.74 -3.93
CA ILE A 242 -7.75 -0.88 -3.26
C ILE A 242 -8.77 -1.63 -4.14
N PRO A 243 -8.96 -1.30 -5.43
CA PRO A 243 -9.83 -2.10 -6.28
C PRO A 243 -9.34 -3.54 -6.47
N ALA A 244 -8.03 -3.74 -6.55
CA ALA A 244 -7.44 -5.06 -6.72
C ALA A 244 -7.71 -5.97 -5.52
N ILE A 245 -7.53 -5.47 -4.30
CA ILE A 245 -7.81 -6.22 -3.07
C ILE A 245 -9.31 -6.44 -2.86
N LEU A 246 -10.14 -5.43 -3.19
CA LEU A 246 -11.60 -5.54 -3.10
C LEU A 246 -12.20 -6.47 -4.16
N ALA A 247 -11.47 -6.77 -5.24
CA ALA A 247 -11.87 -7.83 -6.18
C ALA A 247 -11.66 -9.25 -5.61
N VAL A 248 -10.90 -9.39 -4.52
CA VAL A 248 -10.54 -10.68 -3.90
C VAL A 248 -11.24 -10.90 -2.56
N SER A 249 -11.53 -9.86 -1.79
CA SER A 249 -12.31 -9.98 -0.56
C SER A 249 -13.05 -8.68 -0.28
N HIS A 250 -14.27 -8.80 0.23
CA HIS A 250 -15.05 -7.66 0.74
C HIS A 250 -15.00 -7.57 2.27
N GLU A 251 -14.41 -8.55 2.94
CA GLU A 251 -14.34 -8.57 4.39
C GLU A 251 -13.24 -7.61 4.87
N GLN A 252 -13.62 -6.62 5.67
CA GLN A 252 -12.76 -5.50 6.09
C GLN A 252 -11.51 -5.93 6.86
N PHE A 253 -11.65 -6.91 7.76
CA PHE A 253 -10.55 -7.47 8.52
C PHE A 253 -9.57 -8.23 7.62
N ILE A 254 -10.04 -9.01 6.65
CA ILE A 254 -9.15 -9.67 5.66
C ILE A 254 -8.38 -8.62 4.88
N VAL A 255 -9.08 -7.67 4.27
CA VAL A 255 -8.49 -6.62 3.44
C VAL A 255 -7.48 -5.79 4.23
N PHE A 256 -7.82 -5.38 5.45
CA PHE A 256 -6.92 -4.60 6.30
C PHE A 256 -5.72 -5.42 6.78
N SER A 257 -5.93 -6.64 7.27
CA SER A 257 -4.84 -7.46 7.81
C SER A 257 -3.83 -7.86 6.75
N SER A 258 -4.28 -8.27 5.56
CA SER A 258 -3.40 -8.64 4.45
C SER A 258 -2.56 -7.45 3.99
N ASN A 259 -3.17 -6.28 3.92
CA ASN A 259 -2.54 -5.04 3.53
C ASN A 259 -1.51 -4.55 4.57
N ALA A 260 -1.87 -4.60 5.86
CA ALA A 260 -0.97 -4.27 6.96
C ALA A 260 0.30 -5.14 6.94
N PHE A 261 0.16 -6.47 6.86
CA PHE A 261 1.32 -7.37 6.82
C PHE A 261 2.16 -7.19 5.54
N ALA A 262 1.54 -6.84 4.41
CA ALA A 262 2.27 -6.56 3.17
C ALA A 262 3.22 -5.35 3.34
N ILE A 263 2.74 -4.27 3.98
CA ILE A 263 3.48 -3.02 4.14
C ILE A 263 4.56 -3.09 5.22
N LEU A 264 4.30 -3.75 6.36
CA LEU A 264 5.20 -3.71 7.51
C LEU A 264 6.63 -4.16 7.19
N GLY A 265 6.80 -5.08 6.23
CA GLY A 265 8.11 -5.54 5.76
C GLY A 265 8.74 -4.75 4.59
N LEU A 266 8.15 -3.63 4.16
CA LEU A 266 8.67 -2.90 2.98
C LEU A 266 9.98 -2.18 3.24
N ARG A 267 10.22 -1.74 4.47
CA ARG A 267 11.49 -1.08 4.82
C ARG A 267 12.67 -2.01 4.58
N SER A 268 12.63 -3.23 5.11
CA SER A 268 13.68 -4.23 4.89
C SER A 268 13.81 -4.60 3.42
N LEU A 269 12.69 -4.64 2.69
CA LEU A 269 12.70 -4.90 1.25
C LEU A 269 13.36 -3.77 0.46
N TYR A 270 13.14 -2.51 0.84
CA TYR A 270 13.83 -1.35 0.28
C TYR A 270 15.34 -1.47 0.42
N PHE A 271 15.84 -1.74 1.63
CA PHE A 271 17.28 -1.87 1.85
C PHE A 271 17.86 -3.12 1.18
N LEU A 272 17.08 -4.19 1.07
CA LEU A 272 17.45 -5.38 0.31
C LEU A 272 17.67 -5.06 -1.17
N LEU A 273 16.70 -4.39 -1.81
CA LEU A 273 16.76 -4.03 -3.22
C LEU A 273 17.86 -3.00 -3.50
N ASN A 274 17.98 -1.97 -2.67
CA ASN A 274 19.04 -0.96 -2.79
C ASN A 274 20.43 -1.61 -2.68
N GLY A 275 20.61 -2.56 -1.76
CA GLY A 275 21.85 -3.33 -1.63
C GLY A 275 22.16 -4.26 -2.81
N MET A 276 21.15 -4.70 -3.58
CA MET A 276 21.36 -5.42 -4.84
C MET A 276 21.83 -4.48 -5.94
N GLN A 277 21.21 -3.30 -6.08
CA GLN A 277 21.56 -2.32 -7.12
C GLN A 277 23.02 -1.88 -7.02
N ASP A 278 23.55 -1.69 -5.81
CA ASP A 278 24.96 -1.35 -5.57
C ASP A 278 25.94 -2.47 -6.00
N LYS A 279 25.47 -3.72 -6.17
CA LYS A 279 26.30 -4.88 -6.54
C LYS A 279 26.27 -5.20 -8.04
N PHE A 280 25.29 -4.67 -8.78
CA PHE A 280 25.11 -4.89 -10.23
C PHE A 280 25.48 -3.67 -11.09
N ARG A 281 25.89 -2.55 -10.47
CA ARG A 281 26.58 -1.42 -11.13
C ARG A 281 28.09 -1.60 -11.06
#